data_AF-A0A3L8PE40-F1
#
_entry.id   AF-A0A3L8PE40-F1
#
_cell.length_a   1.000
_cell.length_b   1.000
_cell.length_c   1.000
_cell.angle_alpha   90.00
_cell.angle_beta   90.00
_cell.angle_gamma   90.00
#
_symmetry.space_group_name_H-M   'P 1'
#
loop_
_entity.id
_entity.type
_entity.pdbx_description
1 polymer ?
#
loop_
_entity_poly.entity_id
_entity_poly.type
_entity_poly.pdbx_seq_one_letter_code
_entity_poly.pdbx_strand_id
1 'polypeptide(L)'
;DEIELPTDGHLEVRWLHREGAHAGTTTLLDDAVRAWTWPEGRVQAFVHGESALLKSVRPYLLDGRVDRKDLSVSAYWRVGETEEGFRVWKSTQEEAVMRPGA
;
A
#
# COMPACT_ATOMS: atom_id res chain seq x y z
N ASP A 1 12.10 -15.74 0.02
CA ASP A 1 12.37 -16.05 1.43
C ASP A 1 11.45 -15.25 2.32
N GLU A 2 11.13 -15.82 3.48
CA GLU A 2 10.26 -15.23 4.50
C GLU A 2 11.10 -15.00 5.76
N ILE A 3 10.86 -13.87 6.44
CA ILE A 3 11.63 -13.48 7.64
C ILE A 3 10.68 -13.46 8.82
N GLU A 4 11.06 -14.10 9.93
CA GLU A 4 10.28 -13.99 11.16
C GLU A 4 10.38 -12.58 11.76
N LEU A 5 9.24 -12.05 12.19
CA LEU A 5 9.13 -10.73 12.81
C LEU A 5 8.69 -10.90 14.27
N PRO A 6 9.63 -11.20 15.20
CA PRO A 6 9.29 -11.42 16.60
C PRO A 6 8.72 -10.16 17.23
N THR A 7 7.63 -10.31 17.97
CA THR A 7 6.95 -9.22 18.68
C THR A 7 6.16 -9.76 19.86
N ASP A 8 6.02 -8.97 20.91
CA ASP A 8 5.18 -9.27 22.08
C ASP A 8 3.68 -9.02 21.81
N GLY A 9 3.35 -8.37 20.69
CA GLY A 9 1.98 -8.09 20.26
C GLY A 9 1.37 -9.17 19.37
N HIS A 10 0.07 -9.08 19.11
CA HIS A 10 -0.58 -9.91 18.10
C HIS A 10 -0.21 -9.42 16.69
N LEU A 11 0.47 -10.26 15.91
CA LEU A 11 0.90 -9.96 14.55
C LEU A 11 0.52 -11.09 13.60
N GLU A 12 -0.14 -10.72 12.50
CA GLU A 12 -0.34 -11.61 11.36
C GLU A 12 0.49 -11.09 10.18
N VAL A 13 1.40 -11.93 9.68
CA VAL A 13 2.25 -11.60 8.51
C VAL A 13 1.82 -12.49 7.34
N ARG A 14 1.52 -11.86 6.20
CA ARG A 14 1.26 -12.56 4.94
C ARG A 14 2.32 -12.16 3.91
N TRP A 15 3.16 -13.11 3.53
CA TRP A 15 4.13 -12.95 2.45
C TRP A 15 3.47 -13.27 1.11
N LEU A 16 3.54 -12.34 0.15
CA LEU A 16 2.95 -12.48 -1.17
C LEU A 16 4.06 -12.64 -2.21
N HIS A 17 4.37 -13.87 -2.56
CA HIS A 17 5.42 -14.21 -3.53
C HIS A 17 4.91 -14.01 -4.96
N ARG A 18 5.72 -13.37 -5.81
CA ARG A 18 5.37 -13.11 -7.21
C ARG A 18 5.54 -14.32 -8.13
N GLU A 19 6.08 -15.43 -7.65
CA GLU A 19 6.32 -16.65 -8.44
C GLU A 19 7.04 -16.39 -9.78
N GLY A 20 8.04 -15.51 -9.76
CA GLY A 20 8.83 -15.14 -10.95
C GLY A 20 8.21 -14.03 -11.82
N ALA A 21 7.00 -13.56 -11.53
CA ALA A 21 6.42 -12.41 -12.23
C ALA A 21 7.22 -11.12 -11.99
N HIS A 22 7.22 -10.26 -13.01
CA HIS A 22 7.87 -8.95 -12.94
C HIS A 22 7.27 -8.07 -11.83
N ALA A 23 8.09 -7.21 -11.24
CA ALA A 23 7.62 -6.28 -10.22
C ALA A 23 6.55 -5.36 -10.81
N GLY A 24 5.48 -5.10 -10.04
CA GLY A 24 4.40 -4.18 -10.43
C GLY A 24 3.43 -4.73 -11.48
N THR A 25 3.54 -6.00 -11.87
CA THR A 25 2.63 -6.63 -12.85
C THR A 25 1.60 -7.58 -12.24
N THR A 26 1.57 -7.71 -10.91
CA THR A 26 0.69 -8.63 -10.18
C THR A 26 -0.37 -7.89 -9.38
N THR A 27 -1.53 -8.51 -9.15
CA THR A 27 -2.61 -7.97 -8.30
C THR A 27 -2.54 -8.44 -6.85
N LEU A 28 -1.56 -9.28 -6.49
CA LEU A 28 -1.46 -9.97 -5.19
C LEU A 28 -1.77 -9.07 -3.98
N LEU A 29 -1.20 -7.87 -3.92
CA LEU A 29 -1.41 -6.94 -2.81
C LEU A 29 -2.85 -6.39 -2.78
N ASP A 30 -3.41 -6.04 -3.94
CA ASP A 30 -4.79 -5.54 -4.05
C ASP A 30 -5.78 -6.64 -3.63
N ASP A 31 -5.55 -7.87 -4.12
CA ASP A 31 -6.37 -9.04 -3.78
C ASP A 31 -6.31 -9.36 -2.29
N ALA A 32 -5.11 -9.34 -1.69
CA ALA A 32 -4.93 -9.60 -0.26
C ALA A 32 -5.61 -8.54 0.62
N VAL A 33 -5.53 -7.26 0.25
CA VAL A 33 -6.22 -6.18 0.96
C VAL A 33 -7.74 -6.33 0.87
N ARG A 34 -8.28 -6.74 -0.29
CA ARG A 34 -9.72 -6.94 -0.48
C ARG A 34 -10.26 -8.19 0.22
N ALA A 35 -9.44 -9.23 0.33
CA ALA A 35 -9.77 -10.46 1.05
C ALA A 35 -9.63 -10.34 2.57
N TRP A 36 -9.05 -9.23 3.06
CA TRP A 36 -8.87 -9.02 4.49
C TRP A 36 -10.21 -8.85 5.20
N THR A 37 -10.40 -9.58 6.30
CA THR A 37 -11.56 -9.40 7.17
C THR A 37 -11.31 -8.18 8.06
N TRP A 38 -12.05 -7.10 7.79
CA TRP A 38 -11.87 -5.83 8.49
C TRP A 38 -12.35 -5.94 9.94
N PRO A 39 -11.51 -5.56 10.93
CA PRO A 39 -11.92 -5.55 12.32
C PRO A 39 -12.91 -4.42 12.58
N GLU A 40 -13.73 -4.57 13.62
CA GLU A 40 -14.55 -3.48 14.12
C GLU A 40 -13.69 -2.39 14.80
N GLY A 41 -14.16 -1.15 14.75
CA GLY A 41 -13.50 -0.01 15.39
C GLY A 41 -12.54 0.76 14.49
N ARG A 42 -11.61 1.49 15.12
CA ARG A 42 -10.67 2.38 14.42
C ARG A 42 -9.52 1.56 13.82
N VAL A 43 -9.33 1.67 12.52
CA VAL A 43 -8.19 1.08 11.81
C VAL A 43 -7.24 2.17 11.34
N GLN A 44 -5.94 1.93 11.46
CA GLN A 44 -4.90 2.71 10.80
C GLN A 44 -4.26 1.88 9.70
N ALA A 45 -4.00 2.49 8.56
CA ALA A 45 -3.42 1.80 7.41
C ALA A 45 -2.21 2.55 6.84
N PHE A 46 -1.14 1.81 6.58
CA PHE A 46 0.08 2.28 5.95
C PHE A 46 0.35 1.46 4.69
N VAL A 47 0.18 2.07 3.52
CA VAL A 47 0.29 1.39 2.22
C VAL A 47 1.28 2.11 1.31
N HIS A 48 2.44 1.50 1.11
CA HIS A 48 3.54 2.07 0.33
C HIS A 48 4.04 1.01 -0.65
N GLY A 49 4.20 1.39 -1.91
CA GLY A 49 4.57 0.44 -2.96
C GLY A 49 4.54 1.05 -4.34
N GLU A 50 4.14 0.25 -5.34
CA GLU A 50 4.05 0.73 -6.71
C GLU A 50 2.92 1.76 -6.86
N SER A 51 3.10 2.73 -7.77
CA SER A 51 2.21 3.86 -7.99
C SER A 51 0.75 3.51 -8.33
N ALA A 52 0.47 2.37 -8.95
CA ALA A 52 -0.88 1.91 -9.29
C ALA A 52 -1.75 1.66 -8.05
N LEU A 53 -1.15 1.38 -6.89
CA LEU A 53 -1.88 1.22 -5.63
C LEU A 53 -2.64 2.49 -5.23
N LEU A 54 -2.18 3.67 -5.69
CA LEU A 54 -2.88 4.94 -5.48
C LEU A 54 -4.25 4.97 -6.17
N LYS A 55 -4.41 4.20 -7.26
CA LYS A 55 -5.64 4.14 -8.05
C LYS A 55 -6.54 2.98 -7.66
N SER A 56 -6.01 1.93 -7.02
CA SER A 56 -6.80 0.74 -6.66
C SER A 56 -7.06 0.63 -5.15
N VAL A 57 -6.01 0.54 -4.33
CA VAL A 57 -6.12 0.30 -2.89
C VAL A 57 -6.60 1.55 -2.15
N ARG A 58 -6.06 2.72 -2.49
CA ARG A 58 -6.44 3.99 -1.83
C ARG A 58 -7.95 4.26 -1.83
N PRO A 59 -8.65 4.26 -2.98
CA PRO A 59 -10.10 4.49 -2.97
C PRO A 59 -10.86 3.38 -2.25
N TYR A 60 -10.40 2.11 -2.31
CA TYR A 60 -11.01 1.01 -1.57
C TYR A 60 -10.96 1.22 -0.05
N LEU A 61 -9.83 1.72 0.47
CA LEU A 61 -9.66 2.03 1.89
C LEU A 61 -10.50 3.24 2.33
N LEU A 62 -10.57 4.27 1.48
CA LEU A 62 -11.37 5.48 1.75
C LEU A 62 -12.87 5.27 1.63
N ASP A 63 -13.32 4.14 1.06
CA ASP A 63 -14.71 3.74 0.97
C ASP A 63 -15.21 3.17 2.32
N GLY A 64 -15.18 3.99 3.35
CA GLY A 64 -15.74 3.71 4.68
C GLY A 64 -14.96 2.72 5.55
N ARG A 65 -13.78 2.23 5.10
CA ARG A 65 -12.97 1.26 5.86
C ARG A 65 -11.94 1.92 6.76
N VAL A 66 -11.33 3.00 6.30
CA VAL A 66 -10.28 3.74 7.02
C VAL A 66 -10.56 5.23 6.91
N ASP A 67 -10.61 5.91 8.06
CA ASP A 67 -10.70 7.36 8.09
C ASP A 67 -9.49 8.00 7.40
N ARG A 68 -9.71 9.08 6.65
CA ARG A 68 -8.63 9.78 5.94
C ARG A 68 -7.47 10.20 6.86
N LYS A 69 -7.76 10.59 8.11
CA LYS A 69 -6.74 10.97 9.10
C LYS A 69 -5.88 9.79 9.56
N ASP A 70 -6.36 8.56 9.39
CA ASP A 70 -5.75 7.31 9.83
C ASP A 70 -5.10 6.53 8.67
N LEU A 71 -5.05 7.15 7.49
CA LEU A 71 -4.55 6.54 6.27
C LEU A 71 -3.25 7.22 5.79
N SER A 72 -2.19 6.43 5.64
CA SER A 72 -0.94 6.80 4.99
C SER A 72 -0.77 6.01 3.71
N VAL A 73 -0.83 6.67 2.56
CA VAL A 73 -0.63 6.02 1.27
C VAL A 73 0.34 6.84 0.43
N SER A 74 1.41 6.21 -0.04
CA SER A 74 2.33 6.86 -0.98
C SER A 74 2.90 5.91 -2.01
N ALA A 75 3.04 6.40 -3.23
CA ALA A 75 3.86 5.72 -4.23
C ALA A 75 5.32 5.78 -3.80
N TYR A 76 5.99 4.64 -3.84
CA TYR A 76 7.42 4.48 -3.56
C TYR A 76 8.25 4.35 -4.83
N TRP A 77 7.65 3.79 -5.88
CA TRP A 77 8.26 3.64 -7.20
C TRP A 77 7.17 3.49 -8.26
N ARG A 78 7.55 3.50 -9.53
CA ARG A 78 6.64 3.35 -10.68
C ARG A 78 7.27 2.45 -11.74
N VAL A 79 6.48 1.51 -12.28
CA VAL A 79 6.93 0.66 -13.39
C VAL A 79 7.30 1.52 -14.60
N GLY A 80 8.46 1.23 -15.19
CA GLY A 80 8.96 1.92 -16.38
C GLY A 80 9.71 3.23 -16.09
N GLU A 81 9.79 3.67 -14.84
CA GLU A 81 10.51 4.87 -14.45
C GLU A 81 11.85 4.53 -13.76
N THR A 82 12.86 5.37 -13.98
CA THR A 82 14.05 5.42 -13.12
C THR A 82 13.71 6.10 -11.80
N GLU A 83 14.63 6.09 -10.83
CA GLU A 83 14.43 6.85 -9.58
C GLU A 83 14.23 8.36 -9.84
N GLU A 84 15.04 8.94 -10.74
CA GLU A 84 14.94 10.35 -11.12
C GLU A 84 13.61 10.64 -11.84
N GLY A 85 13.24 9.81 -12.81
CA GLY A 85 11.96 9.90 -13.52
C GLY A 85 10.78 9.79 -12.55
N PHE A 86 10.86 8.85 -11.60
CA PHE A 86 9.86 8.68 -10.56
C PHE A 86 9.77 9.88 -9.63
N ARG A 87 10.89 10.48 -9.22
CA ARG A 87 10.88 11.69 -8.38
C ARG A 87 10.23 12.86 -9.10
N VAL A 88 10.56 13.07 -10.38
CA VAL A 88 9.94 14.11 -11.20
C VAL A 88 8.45 13.83 -11.32
N TRP A 89 8.07 12.61 -11.73
CA TRP A 89 6.68 12.21 -11.81
C TRP A 89 5.93 12.46 -10.50
N LYS A 90 6.45 11.98 -9.37
CA LYS A 90 5.83 12.10 -8.04
C LYS A 90 5.63 13.57 -7.64
N SER A 91 6.55 14.46 -8.01
CA SER A 91 6.42 15.90 -7.72
C SER A 91 5.27 16.58 -8.47
N THR A 92 4.85 16.03 -9.61
CA THR A 92 3.70 16.52 -10.38
C THR A 92 2.37 15.95 -9.91
N GLN A 93 2.38 15.02 -8.96
CA GLN A 93 1.18 14.34 -8.46
C GLN A 93 0.83 14.83 -7.06
N GLU A 94 -0.02 15.86 -6.96
CA GLU A 94 -0.46 16.43 -5.68
C GLU A 94 -1.06 15.39 -4.72
N GLU A 95 -1.72 14.36 -5.28
CA GLU A 95 -2.35 13.32 -4.46
C GLU A 95 -1.47 12.08 -4.22
N ALA A 96 -0.23 12.02 -4.74
CA ALA A 96 0.62 10.82 -4.61
C ALA A 96 1.18 10.60 -3.20
N VAL A 97 0.92 11.52 -2.29
CA VAL A 97 1.31 11.45 -0.89
C VAL A 97 0.10 11.80 -0.02
N MET A 98 -0.53 10.78 0.55
CA MET A 98 -1.48 10.95 1.65
C MET A 98 -0.74 10.65 2.95
N ARG A 99 -0.72 11.64 3.85
CA ARG A 99 -0.20 11.48 5.20
C ARG A 99 -1.39 11.47 6.17
N PRO A 100 -1.28 10.72 7.28
CA PRO A 100 -2.22 10.85 8.39
C PRO A 100 -2.36 12.33 8.77
N GLY A 101 -3.59 12.78 8.98
CA GLY A 101 -3.85 14.11 9.52
C GLY A 101 -3.53 14.13 11.01
N ALA A 102 -3.02 15.25 11.52
CA ALA A 102 -2.96 15.51 12.96
C ALA A 102 -4.38 15.60 13.56
#